data_AF-A0A843KR91-F1
#
_entry.id   AF-A0A843KR91-F1
#
_cell.length_a   1.000
_cell.length_b   1.000
_cell.length_c   1.000
_cell.angle_alpha   90.00
_cell.angle_beta   90.00
_cell.angle_gamma   90.00
#
_symmetry.space_group_name_H-M   'P 1'
#
loop_
_entity.id
_entity.type
_entity.pdbx_description
1 polymer ?
#
loop_
_entity_poly.entity_id
_entity_poly.type
_entity_poly.pdbx_seq_one_letter_code
_entity_poly.pdbx_strand_id
1 'polypeptide(L)'
;MLAHHPLCGRFDEHLLTIRGCKVCRGCISVYPTFAVVLVLLFMVQPEFAVAFYASLFLFTIQLLRFHIHGRGWSILFNMILGSSLALVTYSALVCPPELRIYVYPFIIAVIVIFQYFKGRRMLKRCRECPSYVSYPRCARAPERPED
;
A
#
# COMPACT_ATOMS: atom_id res chain seq x y z
N MET A 1 11.06 -13.15 -1.46
CA MET A 1 9.71 -13.31 -0.86
C MET A 1 9.67 -12.59 0.48
N LEU A 2 9.07 -11.39 0.55
CA LEU A 2 8.84 -10.64 1.79
C LEU A 2 7.57 -11.08 2.55
N ALA A 3 6.88 -12.11 2.06
CA ALA A 3 5.55 -12.50 2.50
C ALA A 3 5.48 -13.16 3.89
N HIS A 4 6.62 -13.61 4.46
CA HIS A 4 6.70 -14.19 5.81
C HIS A 4 7.10 -13.18 6.92
N HIS A 5 7.46 -11.95 6.55
CA HIS A 5 7.71 -10.86 7.52
C HIS A 5 6.48 -10.31 8.29
N PRO A 6 5.21 -10.47 7.85
CA PRO A 6 4.06 -10.03 8.65
C PRO A 6 3.77 -10.96 9.83
N LEU A 7 4.66 -11.87 10.21
CA LEU A 7 4.58 -12.60 11.48
C LEU A 7 5.75 -12.28 12.42
N CYS A 8 6.72 -11.47 11.98
CA CYS A 8 7.82 -11.00 12.80
C CYS A 8 7.35 -9.82 13.67
N GLY A 9 7.58 -9.88 14.98
CA GLY A 9 7.12 -8.86 15.94
C GLY A 9 7.55 -7.42 15.63
N ARG A 10 8.63 -7.21 14.85
CA ARG A 10 9.04 -5.87 14.38
C ARG A 10 8.05 -5.19 13.43
N PHE A 11 7.13 -5.96 12.84
CA PHE A 11 6.07 -5.46 11.97
C PHE A 11 4.68 -5.60 12.61
N ASP A 12 4.57 -5.91 13.91
CA ASP A 12 3.28 -6.04 14.60
C ASP A 12 2.44 -4.75 14.52
N GLU A 13 3.07 -3.58 14.42
CA GLU A 13 2.35 -2.30 14.22
C GLU A 13 1.62 -2.19 12.86
N HIS A 14 1.99 -3.05 11.89
CA HIS A 14 1.32 -3.16 10.59
C HIS A 14 0.26 -4.26 10.56
N LEU A 15 0.05 -4.96 11.68
CA LEU A 15 -0.91 -6.05 11.83
C LEU A 15 -2.03 -5.64 12.78
N LEU A 16 -3.21 -6.19 12.56
CA LEU A 16 -4.35 -6.14 13.45
C LEU A 16 -4.73 -7.57 13.82
N THR A 17 -4.97 -7.83 15.09
CA THR A 17 -5.39 -9.15 15.56
C THR A 17 -6.92 -9.18 15.64
N ILE A 18 -7.58 -9.92 14.75
CA ILE A 18 -9.04 -10.09 14.74
C ILE A 18 -9.35 -11.55 15.08
N ARG A 19 -10.04 -11.80 16.21
CA ARG A 19 -10.40 -13.15 16.69
C ARG A 19 -9.22 -14.15 16.70
N GLY A 20 -8.03 -13.68 17.09
CA GLY A 20 -6.81 -14.50 17.12
C GLY A 20 -6.03 -14.58 15.81
N CYS A 21 -6.59 -14.11 14.68
CA CYS A 21 -5.91 -14.05 13.39
C CYS A 21 -5.18 -12.71 13.21
N LYS A 22 -3.87 -12.73 12.91
CA LYS A 22 -3.11 -11.54 12.52
C LYS A 22 -3.37 -11.19 11.05
N VAL A 23 -3.91 -10.01 10.78
CA VAL A 23 -4.22 -9.52 9.43
C VAL A 23 -3.48 -8.21 9.17
N CYS A 24 -2.95 -8.02 7.96
CA CYS A 24 -2.30 -6.77 7.59
C CYS A 24 -3.31 -5.62 7.61
N ARG A 25 -3.01 -4.59 8.40
CA ARG A 25 -3.79 -3.35 8.50
C ARG A 25 -3.99 -2.69 7.13
N GLY A 26 -2.98 -2.78 6.27
CA GLY A 26 -3.07 -2.34 4.87
C GLY A 26 -4.14 -3.10 4.09
N CYS A 27 -4.20 -4.42 4.19
CA CYS A 27 -5.19 -5.22 3.46
C CYS A 27 -6.62 -4.91 3.91
N ILE A 28 -6.86 -4.72 5.21
CA ILE A 28 -8.20 -4.42 5.75
C ILE A 28 -8.70 -3.03 5.37
N SER A 29 -7.81 -2.06 5.13
CA SER A 29 -8.22 -0.69 4.83
C SER A 29 -8.09 -0.35 3.35
N VAL A 30 -6.98 -0.69 2.70
CA VAL A 30 -6.70 -0.36 1.30
C VAL A 30 -7.63 -1.11 0.35
N TYR A 31 -7.80 -2.44 0.51
CA TYR A 31 -8.57 -3.24 -0.45
C TYR A 31 -10.08 -2.97 -0.41
N PRO A 32 -10.73 -2.88 0.77
CA PRO A 32 -12.13 -2.48 0.81
C PRO A 32 -12.34 -1.08 0.27
N THR A 33 -11.46 -0.13 0.60
CA THR A 33 -11.56 1.24 0.04
C THR A 33 -11.41 1.22 -1.47
N PHE A 34 -10.43 0.50 -2.01
CA PHE A 34 -10.24 0.33 -3.44
C PHE A 34 -11.51 -0.23 -4.11
N ALA A 35 -12.08 -1.31 -3.58
CA ALA A 35 -13.26 -1.94 -4.15
C ALA A 35 -14.47 -1.00 -4.15
N VAL A 36 -14.76 -0.35 -3.00
CA VAL A 36 -15.89 0.58 -2.87
C VAL A 36 -15.71 1.78 -3.80
N VAL A 37 -14.54 2.41 -3.82
CA VAL A 37 -14.29 3.58 -4.68
C VAL A 37 -14.35 3.19 -6.14
N LEU A 38 -13.83 2.03 -6.54
CA LEU A 38 -13.91 1.56 -7.92
C LEU A 38 -15.36 1.36 -8.37
N VAL A 39 -16.21 0.76 -7.53
CA VAL A 39 -17.65 0.64 -7.82
C VAL A 39 -18.30 2.01 -7.97
N LEU A 40 -18.01 2.96 -7.08
CA LEU A 40 -18.52 4.33 -7.18
C LEU A 40 -18.08 5.02 -8.47
N LEU A 41 -16.83 4.82 -8.91
CA LEU A 41 -16.33 5.39 -10.16
C LEU A 41 -17.07 4.83 -11.38
N PHE A 42 -17.42 3.54 -11.39
CA PHE A 42 -18.24 2.96 -12.47
C PHE A 42 -19.69 3.47 -12.47
N MET A 43 -20.20 3.92 -11.32
CA MET A 43 -21.53 4.53 -11.22
C MET A 43 -21.53 5.99 -11.68
N VAL A 44 -20.53 6.77 -11.27
CA VAL A 44 -20.41 8.21 -11.59
C VAL A 44 -19.88 8.43 -13.00
N GLN A 45 -19.05 7.51 -13.50
CA GLN A 45 -18.42 7.56 -14.83
C GLN A 45 -17.68 8.88 -15.11
N PRO A 46 -16.74 9.30 -14.25
CA PRO A 46 -15.98 10.53 -14.51
C PRO A 46 -15.13 10.39 -15.77
N GLU A 47 -14.86 11.53 -16.40
CA GLU A 47 -13.95 11.60 -17.55
C GLU A 47 -12.53 11.15 -17.19
N PHE A 48 -11.81 10.61 -18.18
CA PHE A 48 -10.44 10.13 -18.04
C PHE A 48 -9.53 11.14 -17.32
N ALA A 49 -9.53 12.40 -17.78
CA ALA A 49 -8.64 13.44 -17.25
C ALA A 49 -8.90 13.71 -15.77
N VAL A 50 -10.17 13.83 -15.38
CA VAL A 50 -10.57 14.07 -13.99
C VAL A 50 -10.11 12.93 -13.09
N ALA A 51 -10.40 11.68 -13.47
CA ALA A 51 -9.98 10.53 -12.69
C ALA A 51 -8.45 10.40 -12.62
N PHE A 52 -7.75 10.68 -13.72
CA PHE A 52 -6.30 10.53 -13.80
C PHE A 52 -5.59 11.58 -12.93
N TYR A 53 -5.94 12.87 -13.07
CA TYR A 53 -5.34 13.91 -12.24
C TYR A 53 -5.69 13.76 -10.76
N ALA A 54 -6.92 13.36 -10.44
CA ALA A 54 -7.31 13.03 -9.07
C ALA A 54 -6.45 11.89 -8.50
N SER A 55 -6.16 10.86 -9.30
CA SER A 55 -5.29 9.75 -8.88
C SER A 55 -3.88 10.23 -8.51
N LEU A 56 -3.30 11.12 -9.32
CA LEU A 56 -1.96 11.68 -9.09
C LEU A 56 -1.92 12.60 -7.89
N PHE A 57 -2.96 13.42 -7.72
CA PHE A 57 -3.11 14.31 -6.57
C PHE A 57 -3.20 13.51 -5.27
N LEU A 58 -4.08 12.51 -5.20
CA LEU A 58 -4.20 11.64 -4.03
C LEU A 58 -2.93 10.84 -3.77
N PHE A 59 -2.26 10.36 -4.82
CA PHE A 59 -0.98 9.67 -4.68
C PHE A 59 0.11 10.61 -4.13
N THR A 60 0.12 11.88 -4.53
CA THR A 60 1.03 12.89 -4.00
C THR A 60 0.76 13.14 -2.52
N ILE A 61 -0.51 13.30 -2.12
CA ILE A 61 -0.88 13.40 -0.70
C ILE A 61 -0.43 12.15 0.06
N GLN A 62 -0.54 10.97 -0.54
CA GLN A 62 -0.12 9.73 0.09
C GLN A 62 1.39 9.68 0.40
N LEU A 63 2.23 10.43 -0.32
CA LEU A 63 3.66 10.52 -0.04
C LEU A 63 3.95 11.27 1.29
N LEU A 64 3.02 12.11 1.78
CA LEU A 64 3.17 12.76 3.09
C LEU A 64 3.22 11.76 4.24
N ARG A 65 2.73 10.52 4.05
CA ARG A 65 2.85 9.46 5.08
C ARG A 65 4.30 9.18 5.49
N PHE A 66 5.27 9.55 4.65
CA PHE A 66 6.69 9.35 4.96
C PHE A 66 7.25 10.41 5.92
N HIS A 67 6.54 11.52 6.10
CA HIS A 67 6.91 12.58 7.04
C HIS A 67 6.03 12.54 8.30
N ILE A 68 4.73 12.26 8.13
CA ILE A 68 3.75 12.25 9.23
C ILE A 68 3.75 10.89 9.92
N HIS A 69 4.14 10.88 11.20
CA HIS A 69 4.16 9.69 12.05
C HIS A 69 2.97 9.72 13.02
N GLY A 70 2.19 8.64 13.08
CA GLY A 70 1.07 8.54 14.02
C GLY A 70 0.11 7.39 13.71
N ARG A 71 -0.35 6.68 14.74
CA ARG A 71 -1.25 5.51 14.59
C ARG A 71 -2.61 5.88 13.98
N GLY A 72 -3.15 7.08 14.22
CA GLY A 72 -4.42 7.53 13.64
C GLY A 72 -4.34 7.77 12.13
N TRP A 73 -3.30 8.47 11.69
CA TRP A 73 -3.10 8.87 10.29
C TRP A 73 -2.93 7.69 9.34
N SER A 74 -2.46 6.54 9.82
CA SER A 74 -2.25 5.39 8.94
C SER A 74 -3.56 4.84 8.33
N ILE A 75 -4.73 4.98 8.97
CA ILE A 75 -5.98 4.54 8.34
C ILE A 75 -6.32 5.50 7.19
N LEU A 76 -6.24 6.81 7.44
CA LEU A 76 -6.48 7.84 6.43
C LEU A 76 -5.58 7.65 5.20
N PHE A 77 -4.26 7.49 5.41
CA PHE A 77 -3.32 7.24 4.32
C PHE A 77 -3.59 5.90 3.60
N ASN A 78 -4.12 4.89 4.28
CA ASN A 78 -4.51 3.66 3.59
C ASN A 78 -5.78 3.86 2.74
N MET A 79 -6.75 4.65 3.21
CA MET A 79 -7.93 5.01 2.42
C MET A 79 -7.55 5.87 1.20
N ILE A 80 -6.67 6.87 1.38
CA ILE A 80 -6.16 7.70 0.29
C ILE A 80 -5.43 6.84 -0.74
N LEU A 81 -4.58 5.91 -0.29
CA LEU A 81 -3.90 4.97 -1.20
C LEU A 81 -4.89 4.10 -1.97
N GLY A 82 -5.87 3.50 -1.28
CA GLY A 82 -6.91 2.69 -1.91
C GLY A 82 -7.70 3.47 -2.96
N SER A 83 -8.06 4.72 -2.64
CA SER A 83 -8.77 5.63 -3.53
C SER A 83 -7.93 6.02 -4.75
N SER A 84 -6.65 6.37 -4.55
CA SER A 84 -5.73 6.67 -5.64
C SER A 84 -5.53 5.48 -6.57
N LEU A 85 -5.50 4.25 -6.01
CA LEU A 85 -5.36 3.03 -6.78
C LEU A 85 -6.62 2.75 -7.60
N ALA A 86 -7.80 2.96 -7.03
CA ALA A 86 -9.07 2.80 -7.74
C ALA A 86 -9.17 3.78 -8.90
N LEU A 87 -8.82 5.06 -8.67
CA LEU A 87 -8.82 6.09 -9.70
C LEU A 87 -7.84 5.77 -10.83
N VAL A 88 -6.60 5.40 -10.54
CA VAL A 88 -5.62 5.10 -11.59
C VAL A 88 -6.01 3.84 -12.38
N THR A 89 -6.59 2.83 -11.71
CA THR A 89 -7.13 1.64 -12.39
C THR A 89 -8.29 2.01 -13.30
N TYR A 90 -9.26 2.78 -12.81
CA TYR A 90 -10.37 3.26 -13.62
C TYR A 90 -9.87 4.09 -14.82
N SER A 91 -8.97 5.05 -14.60
CA SER A 91 -8.35 5.86 -15.66
C SER A 91 -7.66 5.02 -16.70
N ALA A 92 -6.98 3.93 -16.31
CA ALA A 92 -6.36 3.02 -17.27
C ALA A 92 -7.41 2.32 -18.15
N LEU A 93 -8.56 1.94 -17.57
CA LEU A 93 -9.65 1.28 -18.30
C LEU A 93 -10.36 2.22 -19.29
N VAL A 94 -10.62 3.47 -18.90
CA VAL A 94 -11.30 4.47 -19.75
C VAL A 94 -10.34 5.29 -20.61
N CYS A 95 -9.04 4.94 -20.63
CA CYS A 95 -8.01 5.68 -21.33
C CYS A 95 -8.26 5.71 -22.85
N PRO A 96 -8.32 6.92 -23.49
CA PRO A 96 -8.41 7.06 -24.94
C PRO A 96 -7.25 6.35 -25.63
N PRO A 97 -7.48 5.66 -26.77
CA PRO A 97 -6.47 4.83 -27.41
C PRO A 97 -5.20 5.59 -27.80
N GLU A 98 -5.32 6.87 -28.16
CA GLU A 98 -4.22 7.75 -28.55
C GLU A 98 -3.25 8.01 -27.39
N LEU A 99 -3.75 7.97 -26.15
CA LEU A 99 -2.97 8.29 -24.94
C LEU A 99 -2.37 7.06 -24.26
N ARG A 100 -2.82 5.84 -24.59
CA ARG A 100 -2.40 4.61 -23.91
C ARG A 100 -0.89 4.39 -23.95
N ILE A 101 -0.24 4.73 -25.07
CA ILE A 101 1.21 4.58 -25.25
C ILE A 101 2.02 5.44 -24.28
N TYR A 102 1.45 6.53 -23.76
CA TYR A 102 2.10 7.39 -22.77
C TYR A 102 1.66 7.05 -21.35
N VAL A 103 0.36 6.84 -21.14
CA VAL A 103 -0.23 6.67 -19.82
C VAL A 103 0.17 5.34 -19.18
N TYR A 104 0.16 4.25 -19.94
CA TYR A 104 0.47 2.92 -19.39
C TYR A 104 1.92 2.79 -18.91
N PRO A 105 2.96 3.13 -19.72
CA PRO A 105 4.32 3.07 -19.22
C PRO A 105 4.56 4.04 -18.07
N PHE A 106 3.90 5.20 -18.05
CA PHE A 106 3.97 6.12 -16.92
C PHE A 106 3.41 5.49 -15.62
N ILE A 107 2.21 4.91 -15.66
CA ILE A 107 1.62 4.22 -14.51
C ILE A 107 2.53 3.08 -14.03
N ILE A 108 3.01 2.26 -14.95
CA ILE A 108 3.92 1.14 -14.65
C ILE A 108 5.21 1.66 -14.00
N ALA A 109 5.83 2.71 -14.55
CA ALA A 109 7.03 3.30 -13.99
C ALA A 109 6.82 3.79 -12.56
N VAL A 110 5.71 4.50 -12.29
CA VAL A 110 5.37 4.98 -10.94
C VAL A 110 5.19 3.80 -9.97
N ILE A 111 4.47 2.75 -10.37
CA ILE A 111 4.25 1.55 -9.55
C ILE A 111 5.60 0.88 -9.23
N VAL A 112 6.43 0.65 -10.25
CA VAL A 112 7.74 -0.01 -10.09
C VAL A 112 8.64 0.79 -9.15
N ILE A 113 8.75 2.11 -9.37
CA ILE A 113 9.57 3.01 -8.54
C ILE A 113 9.06 3.00 -7.09
N PHE A 114 7.76 3.15 -6.89
CA PHE A 114 7.16 3.14 -5.55
C PHE A 114 7.43 1.83 -4.81
N GLN A 115 7.21 0.69 -5.47
CA GLN A 115 7.44 -0.63 -4.89
C GLN A 115 8.93 -0.88 -4.62
N TYR A 116 9.81 -0.40 -5.49
CA TYR A 116 11.26 -0.46 -5.28
C TYR A 116 11.68 0.32 -4.02
N PHE A 117 11.25 1.58 -3.86
CA PHE A 117 11.58 2.39 -2.69
C PHE A 117 10.97 1.83 -1.40
N LYS A 118 9.73 1.36 -1.44
CA LYS A 118 9.06 0.71 -0.32
C LYS A 118 9.81 -0.58 0.07
N GLY A 119 10.16 -1.41 -0.90
CA GLY A 119 10.93 -2.64 -0.70
C GLY A 119 12.30 -2.39 -0.11
N ARG A 120 13.05 -1.39 -0.63
CA ARG A 120 14.34 -0.98 -0.07
C ARG A 120 14.26 -0.57 1.40
N ARG A 121 13.24 0.21 1.78
CA ARG A 121 13.04 0.60 3.18
C ARG A 121 12.74 -0.57 4.09
N MET A 122 11.90 -1.51 3.64
CA MET A 122 11.60 -2.73 4.39
C MET A 122 12.87 -3.58 4.58
N LEU A 123 13.66 -3.76 3.51
CA LEU A 123 14.93 -4.48 3.56
C LEU A 123 15.96 -3.81 4.48
N LYS A 124 16.04 -2.47 4.49
CA LYS A 124 16.92 -1.73 5.40
C LYS A 124 16.58 -2.05 6.86
N ARG A 125 15.29 -2.00 7.23
CA ARG A 125 14.81 -2.35 8.59
C ARG A 125 15.07 -3.81 8.95
N CYS A 126 15.07 -4.72 7.98
CA CYS A 126 15.45 -6.12 8.18
C CYS A 126 16.96 -6.29 8.41
N ARG A 127 17.82 -5.56 7.69
CA ARG A 127 19.29 -5.62 7.87
C ARG A 127 19.74 -5.11 9.23
N GLU A 128 19.02 -4.16 9.80
CA GLU A 128 19.22 -3.65 11.17
C GLU A 128 18.70 -4.61 12.25
N CYS A 129 18.31 -5.84 11.91
CA CYS A 129 17.85 -6.84 12.87
C CYS A 129 19.04 -7.66 13.39
N PRO A 130 19.23 -7.82 14.71
CA PRO A 130 20.26 -8.69 15.26
C PRO A 130 20.15 -10.13 14.74
N SER A 131 18.94 -10.60 14.43
CA SER A 131 18.67 -11.93 13.88
C SER A 131 18.75 -12.00 12.34
N TYR A 132 19.30 -10.98 11.65
CA TYR A 132 19.39 -10.95 10.19
C TYR A 132 20.15 -12.15 9.61
N VAL A 133 21.10 -12.73 10.36
CA VAL A 133 21.85 -13.93 9.96
C VAL A 133 20.93 -15.12 9.65
N SER A 134 19.75 -15.18 10.28
CA SER A 134 18.74 -16.22 10.04
C SER A 134 17.82 -15.94 8.84
N TYR A 135 18.01 -14.83 8.13
CA TYR A 135 17.19 -14.46 6.97
C TYR A 135 17.36 -15.48 5.83
N PRO A 136 16.28 -15.92 5.15
CA PRO A 136 14.88 -15.48 5.27
C PRO A 136 14.03 -16.27 6.29
N ARG A 137 14.62 -17.22 7.03
CA ARG A 137 13.95 -18.09 8.01
C ARG A 137 13.87 -17.46 9.41
N CYS A 138 13.67 -16.15 9.50
CA CYS A 138 13.60 -15.45 10.76
C CYS A 138 12.35 -15.87 11.55
N ALA A 139 12.51 -16.81 12.49
CA ALA A 139 11.48 -17.30 13.38
C ALA A 139 11.52 -16.52 14.70
N ARG A 140 10.76 -15.43 14.80
CA ARG A 140 10.34 -14.93 16.12
C ARG A 140 8.83 -14.81 16.13
N ALA A 141 8.19 -15.78 16.79
CA ALA A 141 6.92 -15.52 17.46
C ALA A 141 7.15 -14.35 18.46
N PRO A 142 6.12 -13.53 18.75
CA PRO A 142 6.25 -12.47 19.76
C PRO A 142 6.69 -13.11 21.09
N GLU A 143 7.72 -12.55 21.73
CA GLU A 143 8.06 -12.88 23.12
C GLU A 143 6.80 -12.68 23.96
N ARG A 144 6.31 -13.75 24.60
CA ARG A 144 5.31 -13.60 25.66
C ARG A 144 6.00 -12.85 26.80
N PRO A 145 5.35 -11.87 27.45
CA PRO A 145 5.87 -11.35 28.70
C PRO A 145 5.94 -12.54 29.67
N GLU A 146 7.12 -12.79 30.21
CA GLU A 146 7.31 -13.74 31.30
C GLU A 146 6.63 -13.15 32.55
N ASP A 147 5.71 -13.91 33.13
CA ASP A 147 5.10 -13.65 34.44
C ASP A 147 6.12 -13.79 35.58
#